data_AF-A0A5Q4F719-F1
#
_entry.id   AF-A0A5Q4F719-F1
#
_cell.length_a   1.000
_cell.length_b   1.000
_cell.length_c   1.000
_cell.angle_alpha   90.00
_cell.angle_beta   90.00
_cell.angle_gamma   90.00
#
_symmetry.space_group_name_H-M   'P 1'
#
loop_
_entity.id
_entity.type
_entity.pdbx_description
1 polymer ?
#
loop_
_entity_poly.entity_id
_entity_poly.type
_entity_poly.pdbx_seq_one_letter_code
_entity_poly.pdbx_strand_id
1 'polypeptide(L)'
;MKKPRLPFWQIWNMSFGFLGIQFGFALQNANVSRIFETLGADVAQIPILWIAAPVTGLIVQPIVGYLSDNTWNRLGRRRPFFLVGAILASLALLVMPNSPYLWMAAGMLWIL
;
A
#
# COMPACT_ATOMS: atom_id res chain seq x y z
N MET A 1 24.12 -1.16 23.73
CA MET A 1 23.66 0.02 22.96
C MET A 1 22.44 0.62 23.65
N LYS A 2 22.50 1.84 24.19
CA LYS A 2 21.33 2.53 24.77
C LYS A 2 20.40 2.95 23.63
N LYS A 3 19.17 2.41 23.59
CA LYS A 3 18.16 2.83 22.61
C LYS A 3 17.76 4.29 22.91
N PRO A 4 17.70 5.18 21.91
CA PRO A 4 17.28 6.56 22.13
C PRO A 4 15.85 6.60 22.69
N ARG A 5 15.61 7.40 23.73
CA ARG A 5 14.27 7.65 24.26
C ARG A 5 13.55 8.61 23.31
N LEU A 6 12.49 8.13 22.66
CA LEU A 6 11.68 8.95 21.76
C LEU A 6 10.76 9.86 22.57
N PRO A 7 10.70 11.18 22.29
CA PRO A 7 9.76 12.07 22.94
C PRO A 7 8.32 11.72 22.55
N PHE A 8 7.37 12.08 23.41
CA PHE A 8 5.94 11.82 23.21
C PHE A 8 5.44 12.20 21.81
N TRP A 9 5.82 13.39 21.32
CA TRP A 9 5.45 13.88 19.99
C TRP A 9 5.98 13.02 18.84
N GLN A 10 7.13 12.38 19.01
CA GLN A 10 7.67 11.49 17.99
C GLN A 10 6.89 10.17 17.96
N ILE A 11 6.49 9.64 19.12
CA ILE A 11 5.64 8.46 19.23
C ILE A 11 4.26 8.76 18.63
N TRP A 12 3.67 9.90 18.99
CA TRP A 12 2.39 10.36 18.46
C TRP A 12 2.40 10.43 16.93
N ASN A 13 3.39 11.09 16.32
CA ASN A 13 3.48 11.21 14.87
C ASN A 13 3.63 9.85 14.17
N MET A 14 4.39 8.92 14.76
CA MET A 14 4.50 7.56 14.22
C MET A 14 3.18 6.80 14.31
N SER A 15 2.48 6.88 15.44
CA SER A 15 1.18 6.23 15.64
C SER A 15 0.10 6.83 14.73
N PHE A 16 0.08 8.15 14.56
CA PHE A 16 -0.87 8.82 13.68
C PHE A 16 -0.65 8.46 12.20
N GLY A 17 0.62 8.40 11.77
CA GLY A 17 0.96 7.91 10.44
C GLY A 17 0.52 6.45 10.23
N PHE A 18 0.75 5.59 11.23
CA PHE A 18 0.31 4.19 11.19
C PHE A 18 -1.22 4.07 11.14
N LEU A 19 -1.94 4.89 11.90
CA LEU A 19 -3.40 4.94 11.88
C LEU A 19 -3.94 5.24 10.47
N GLY A 20 -3.35 6.18 9.74
CA GLY A 20 -3.73 6.48 8.36
C GLY A 20 -3.58 5.26 7.43
N ILE A 21 -2.48 4.52 7.55
CA ILE A 21 -2.24 3.28 6.78
C ILE A 21 -3.31 2.24 7.09
N GLN A 22 -3.65 2.05 8.38
CA GLN A 22 -4.66 1.09 8.80
C GLN A 22 -6.05 1.44 8.26
N PHE A 23 -6.41 2.72 8.22
CA PHE A 23 -7.64 3.18 7.58
C PHE A 23 -7.67 2.84 6.08
N GLY A 24 -6.56 3.05 5.37
CA GLY A 24 -6.42 2.69 3.97
C GLY A 24 -6.64 1.18 3.72
N PHE A 25 -5.97 0.33 4.49
CA PHE A 25 -6.16 -1.12 4.41
C PHE A 25 -7.58 -1.57 4.77
N ALA A 26 -8.21 -0.94 5.76
CA ALA A 26 -9.58 -1.26 6.14
C ALA A 26 -10.57 -0.91 5.01
N LEU A 27 -10.42 0.26 4.40
CA LEU A 27 -11.23 0.68 3.25
C LEU A 27 -11.00 -0.22 2.03
N GLN A 28 -9.74 -0.60 1.76
CA GLN A 28 -9.40 -1.54 0.69
C GLN A 28 -10.09 -2.88 0.95
N ASN A 29 -9.88 -3.51 2.12
CA ASN A 29 -10.46 -4.81 2.44
C ASN A 29 -12.00 -4.82 2.41
N ALA A 30 -12.64 -3.73 2.84
CA ALA A 30 -14.10 -3.65 2.88
C ALA A 30 -14.74 -3.41 1.49
N ASN A 31 -14.05 -2.70 0.59
CA ASN A 31 -14.63 -2.28 -0.69
C ASN A 31 -14.10 -3.06 -1.89
N VAL A 32 -12.95 -3.72 -1.79
CA VAL A 32 -12.33 -4.47 -2.90
C VAL A 32 -13.25 -5.55 -3.46
N SER A 33 -13.86 -6.37 -2.61
CA SER A 33 -14.78 -7.43 -3.08
C SER A 33 -15.99 -6.83 -3.79
N ARG A 34 -16.58 -5.76 -3.24
CA ARG A 34 -17.72 -5.06 -3.84
C ARG A 34 -17.36 -4.40 -5.18
N ILE A 35 -16.17 -3.79 -5.29
CA ILE A 35 -15.71 -3.17 -6.55
C ILE A 35 -15.56 -4.25 -7.63
N PHE A 36 -14.95 -5.40 -7.31
CA PHE A 36 -14.80 -6.51 -8.25
C PHE A 36 -16.14 -7.09 -8.71
N GLU A 37 -17.08 -7.28 -7.79
CA GLU A 37 -18.45 -7.73 -8.13
C GLU A 37 -19.17 -6.71 -9.03
N THR A 38 -19.09 -5.42 -8.74
CA THR A 38 -19.73 -4.37 -9.59
C THR A 38 -19.12 -4.24 -10.98
N LEU A 39 -17.87 -4.69 -11.15
CA LEU A 39 -17.17 -4.69 -12.43
C LEU A 39 -17.44 -5.96 -13.26
N GLY A 40 -18.22 -6.92 -12.75
CA GLY A 40 -18.61 -8.14 -13.46
C GLY A 40 -17.72 -9.37 -13.19
N ALA A 41 -16.91 -9.35 -12.13
CA ALA A 41 -16.16 -10.53 -11.72
C ALA A 41 -17.09 -11.57 -11.09
N ASP A 42 -16.97 -12.81 -11.55
CA ASP A 42 -17.66 -13.95 -10.93
C ASP A 42 -17.08 -14.19 -9.52
N VAL A 43 -17.93 -14.47 -8.53
CA VAL A 43 -17.54 -14.58 -7.11
C VAL A 43 -16.45 -15.66 -6.91
N ALA A 44 -16.45 -16.68 -7.78
CA ALA A 44 -15.44 -17.73 -7.81
C ALA A 44 -14.02 -17.22 -8.15
N GLN A 45 -13.88 -16.05 -8.79
CA GLN A 45 -12.60 -15.44 -9.16
C GLN A 45 -12.07 -14.45 -8.12
N ILE A 46 -12.88 -14.05 -7.13
CA ILE A 46 -12.44 -13.15 -6.06
C ILE A 46 -11.22 -13.72 -5.31
N PRO A 47 -11.18 -15.00 -4.88
CA PRO A 47 -10.02 -15.55 -4.17
C PRO A 47 -8.71 -15.49 -4.96
N ILE A 48 -8.75 -15.69 -6.28
CA ILE A 48 -7.53 -15.63 -7.10
C ILE A 48 -7.03 -14.19 -7.27
N LEU A 49 -7.94 -13.21 -7.27
CA LEU A 49 -7.59 -11.79 -7.24
C LEU A 49 -6.96 -11.40 -5.90
N TRP A 50 -7.37 -12.01 -4.79
CA TRP A 50 -6.76 -11.77 -3.48
C TRP A 50 -5.36 -12.36 -3.33
N ILE A 51 -4.98 -13.38 -4.11
CA ILE A 51 -3.61 -13.93 -4.14
C ILE A 51 -2.60 -12.89 -4.66
N ALA A 52 -3.06 -11.89 -5.41
CA ALA A 52 -2.23 -10.76 -5.84
C ALA A 52 -1.47 -10.09 -4.68
N ALA A 53 -2.16 -9.80 -3.58
CA ALA A 53 -1.60 -9.07 -2.44
C ALA A 53 -0.42 -9.82 -1.78
N PRO A 54 -0.54 -11.10 -1.37
CA PRO A 54 0.57 -11.84 -0.79
C PRO A 54 1.70 -12.12 -1.80
N VAL A 55 1.40 -12.34 -3.08
CA VAL A 55 2.43 -12.52 -4.12
C VAL A 55 3.24 -11.24 -4.33
N THR A 56 2.55 -10.10 -4.43
CA THR A 56 3.19 -8.78 -4.52
C THR A 56 4.02 -8.51 -3.26
N GLY A 57 3.48 -8.80 -2.08
CA GLY A 57 4.22 -8.67 -0.82
C GLY A 57 5.50 -9.52 -0.78
N LEU A 58 5.43 -10.77 -1.24
CA LEU A 58 6.57 -11.68 -1.27
C LEU A 58 7.71 -11.18 -2.17
N ILE A 59 7.39 -10.54 -3.29
CA ILE A 59 8.38 -10.07 -4.27
C ILE A 59 8.86 -8.65 -3.92
N VAL A 60 7.93 -7.73 -3.64
CA VAL A 60 8.23 -6.31 -3.45
C VAL A 60 8.91 -6.06 -2.11
N GLN A 61 8.52 -6.73 -1.01
CA GLN A 61 9.13 -6.52 0.29
C GLN A 61 10.66 -6.76 0.32
N PRO A 62 11.21 -7.89 -0.17
CA PRO A 62 12.66 -8.11 -0.16
C PRO A 62 13.41 -7.15 -1.10
N ILE A 63 12.84 -6.82 -2.27
CA ILE A 63 13.46 -5.88 -3.21
C ILE A 63 13.53 -4.48 -2.58
N VAL A 64 12.42 -3.98 -2.05
CA VAL A 64 12.36 -2.67 -1.39
C VAL A 64 13.20 -2.67 -0.11
N GLY A 65 13.26 -3.77 0.63
CA GLY A 65 14.13 -3.92 1.79
C GLY A 65 15.62 -3.78 1.42
N TYR A 66 16.06 -4.50 0.38
CA TYR A 66 17.42 -4.44 -0.13
C TYR A 66 17.77 -3.05 -0.68
N LEU A 67 16.91 -2.47 -1.52
CA LEU A 67 17.12 -1.14 -2.11
C LEU A 67 17.08 -0.04 -1.04
N SER A 68 16.20 -0.15 -0.05
CA SER A 68 16.11 0.80 1.05
C SER A 68 17.37 0.77 1.91
N ASP A 69 17.92 -0.41 2.18
CA ASP A 69 19.13 -0.51 2.99
C ASP A 69 20.36 0.10 2.28
N ASN A 70 20.37 0.12 0.94
CA ASN A 70 21.47 0.65 0.14
C ASN A 70 21.34 2.15 -0.24
N THR A 71 20.20 2.79 0.06
CA THR A 71 19.94 4.18 -0.34
C THR A 71 20.10 5.14 0.84
N TRP A 72 21.05 6.07 0.76
CA TRP A 72 21.23 7.14 1.75
C TRP A 72 21.16 8.51 1.07
N ASN A 73 20.00 9.14 1.10
CA ASN A 73 19.77 10.47 0.54
C ASN A 73 19.36 11.48 1.64
N ARG A 74 19.18 12.76 1.29
CA ARG A 74 18.84 13.86 2.24
C ARG A 74 17.58 13.61 3.07
N LEU A 75 16.68 12.75 2.60
CA LEU A 75 15.43 12.37 3.29
C LEU A 75 15.61 11.16 4.23
N GLY A 76 16.79 10.52 4.23
CA GLY A 76 17.13 9.35 5.04
C GLY A 76 16.85 8.01 4.35
N ARG A 77 17.16 6.90 5.03
CA ARG A 77 17.19 5.55 4.44
C ARG A 77 15.85 4.96 3.97
N ARG A 78 14.76 5.22 4.71
CA ARG A 78 13.45 4.55 4.54
C ARG A 78 12.30 5.47 4.13
N ARG A 79 12.45 6.78 4.36
CA ARG A 79 11.41 7.78 4.06
C ARG A 79 11.15 8.02 2.57
N PRO A 80 12.14 7.95 1.64
CA PRO A 80 11.90 8.14 0.21
C PRO A 80 10.97 7.08 -0.37
N PHE A 81 11.20 5.81 -0.04
CA PHE A 81 10.38 4.69 -0.50
C PHE A 81 8.94 4.79 0.00
N PHE A 82 8.78 5.17 1.28
CA PHE A 82 7.45 5.40 1.87
C PHE A 82 6.70 6.56 1.19
N LEU A 83 7.39 7.68 0.91
CA LEU A 83 6.80 8.83 0.21
C LEU A 83 6.39 8.50 -1.22
N VAL A 84 7.24 7.80 -1.97
CA VAL A 84 6.92 7.39 -3.34
C VAL A 84 5.73 6.44 -3.36
N GLY A 85 5.70 5.45 -2.46
CA GLY A 85 4.55 4.55 -2.30
C GLY A 85 3.27 5.29 -1.94
N ALA A 86 3.32 6.23 -0.99
CA ALA A 86 2.16 7.03 -0.60
C ALA A 86 1.62 7.89 -1.76
N ILE A 87 2.50 8.48 -2.58
CA ILE A 87 2.09 9.27 -3.76
C ILE A 87 1.45 8.37 -4.81
N LEU A 88 2.06 7.22 -5.11
CA LEU A 88 1.54 6.25 -6.07
C LEU A 88 0.19 5.68 -5.63
N ALA A 89 0.03 5.30 -4.36
CA ALA A 89 -1.23 4.85 -3.79
C ALA A 89 -2.31 5.94 -3.83
N SER A 90 -1.95 7.19 -3.53
CA SER A 90 -2.89 8.33 -3.60
C SER A 90 -3.37 8.58 -5.04
N LEU A 91 -2.46 8.51 -6.02
CA LEU A 91 -2.80 8.63 -7.43
C LEU A 91 -3.65 7.45 -7.92
N ALA A 92 -3.36 6.23 -7.44
CA ALA A 92 -4.15 5.04 -7.76
C ALA A 92 -5.60 5.18 -7.26
N LEU A 93 -5.82 5.65 -6.03
CA LEU A 93 -7.16 5.90 -5.49
C LEU A 93 -7.96 6.96 -6.26
N LEU A 94 -7.30 7.95 -6.85
CA LEU A 94 -7.95 9.00 -7.65
C LEU A 94 -8.33 8.52 -9.06
N VAL A 95 -7.54 7.62 -9.65
CA VAL A 95 -7.76 7.16 -11.02
C VAL A 95 -8.63 5.88 -11.07
N MET A 96 -8.70 5.09 -9.99
CA MET A 96 -9.55 3.89 -9.88
C MET A 96 -11.03 4.12 -10.23
N PRO A 97 -11.69 5.22 -9.82
CA PRO A 97 -13.10 5.48 -10.14
C PRO A 97 -13.34 5.92 -11.60
N ASN A 98 -12.30 6.35 -12.32
CA ASN A 98 -12.40 6.90 -13.68
C ASN A 98 -11.92 5.91 -14.76
N SER A 99 -11.47 4.71 -14.39
CA SER A 99 -11.00 3.70 -15.35
C SER A 99 -12.15 2.82 -15.86
N PRO A 100 -12.39 2.75 -17.18
CA PRO A 100 -13.45 1.93 -17.77
C PRO A 100 -13.12 0.42 -17.89
N TYR A 101 -11.95 -0.06 -17.42
CA TYR A 101 -11.50 -1.45 -17.61
C TYR A 101 -11.18 -2.19 -16.30
N LEU A 102 -11.77 -3.39 -16.14
CA LEU A 102 -11.52 -4.37 -15.06
C LEU A 102 -10.04 -4.62 -14.74
N TRP A 103 -9.20 -4.68 -15.79
CA TRP A 103 -7.77 -4.94 -15.66
C TRP A 103 -6.98 -3.78 -15.07
N MET A 104 -7.46 -2.54 -15.21
CA MET A 104 -6.87 -1.37 -14.56
C MET A 104 -7.24 -1.32 -13.08
N ALA A 105 -8.46 -1.71 -12.70
CA ALA A 105 -8.84 -1.84 -11.30
C ALA A 105 -8.03 -2.93 -10.58
N ALA A 106 -7.78 -4.07 -11.27
CA ALA A 106 -6.87 -5.10 -10.78
C ALA A 106 -5.43 -4.57 -10.64
N GLY A 107 -4.89 -3.89 -11.67
CA GLY A 107 -3.54 -3.31 -11.61
C GLY A 107 -3.36 -2.24 -10.52
N MET A 108 -4.41 -1.49 -10.19
CA MET A 108 -4.38 -0.51 -9.10
C MET A 108 -4.42 -1.15 -7.72
N LEU A 109 -5.06 -2.31 -7.58
CA LEU A 109 -5.00 -3.10 -6.37
C LEU A 109 -3.59 -3.66 -6.12
N TRP A 110 -2.81 -3.89 -7.17
CA TRP A 110 -1.40 -4.26 -7.05
C TRP A 110 -0.49 -3.07 -6.70
N ILE A 111 -0.93 -1.84 -6.93
CA ILE A 111 -0.17 -0.60 -6.65
C ILE A 111 -0.50 -0.03 -5.25
N LEU A 112 -1.71 -0.28 -4.74
CA LEU A 112 -2.16 0.09 -3.40
C LEU A 112 -1.60 -0.83 -2.31
#